data_AF-A0A832KNW0-F1
#
_entry.id   AF-A0A832KNW0-F1
#
_cell.length_a   1.000
_cell.length_b   1.000
_cell.length_c   1.000
_cell.angle_alpha   90.00
_cell.angle_beta   90.00
_cell.angle_gamma   90.00
#
_symmetry.space_group_name_H-M   'P 1'
#
loop_
_entity.id
_entity.type
_entity.pdbx_description
1 polymer ?
#
loop_
_entity_poly.entity_id
_entity_poly.type
_entity_poly.pdbx_seq_one_letter_code
_entity_poly.pdbx_strand_id
1 'polypeptide(L)' 'MSFETDVSRIEEIAQKLNASETSLEESLALFEEGMLLSKKLEKTLSEAKSRVEIVSGDEADNAEISTF' A
#
# COMPACT_ATOMS: atom_id res chain seq x y z
N MET A 1 0.23 10.18 9.98
CA MET A 1 1.13 9.00 10.01
C MET A 1 2.09 9.11 8.84
N SER A 2 3.33 8.68 9.02
CA SER A 2 4.37 8.66 7.97
C SER A 2 4.26 7.40 7.12
N PHE A 3 4.88 7.39 5.94
CA PHE A 3 4.92 6.22 5.06
C PHE A 3 5.56 5.02 5.79
N GLU A 4 6.66 5.24 6.49
CA GLU A 4 7.37 4.24 7.27
C GLU A 4 6.49 3.67 8.38
N THR A 5 5.72 4.51 9.07
CA THR A 5 4.77 4.06 10.09
C THR A 5 3.67 3.18 9.50
N ASP A 6 3.13 3.56 8.34
CA ASP A 6 2.09 2.78 7.67
C ASP A 6 2.63 1.43 7.17
N VAL A 7 3.88 1.38 6.70
CA VAL A 7 4.57 0.13 6.31
C VAL A 7 4.77 -0.79 7.53
N SER A 8 5.32 -0.27 8.63
CA SER A 8 5.48 -1.06 9.86
C SER A 8 4.15 -1.61 10.36
N ARG A 9 3.07 -0.83 10.22
CA ARG A 9 1.74 -1.30 10.60
C ARG A 9 1.24 -2.45 9.74
N ILE A 10 1.48 -2.42 8.43
CA ILE A 10 1.16 -3.56 7.55
C ILE A 10 1.92 -4.82 7.97
N GLU A 11 3.20 -4.69 8.32
CA GLU A 11 4.00 -5.83 8.79
C GLU A 11 3.44 -6.42 10.08
N GLU A 12 3.05 -5.57 11.04
CA GLU A 12 2.37 -6.02 12.27
C GLU A 12 1.05 -6.74 11.98
N ILE A 13 0.23 -6.20 11.07
CA ILE A 13 -1.03 -6.82 10.65
C ILE A 13 -0.77 -8.20 10.05
N ALA A 14 0.22 -8.31 9.14
CA ALA A 14 0.59 -9.58 8.52
C ALA A 14 1.10 -10.60 9.54
N GLN A 15 1.87 -10.17 10.54
CA GLN A 15 2.32 -11.03 11.63
C GLN A 15 1.13 -11.54 12.46
N LYS A 16 0.20 -10.65 12.84
CA LYS A 16 -0.99 -11.03 13.62
C LYS A 16 -1.92 -11.96 12.86
N LEU A 17 -2.14 -11.73 11.57
CA LEU A 17 -2.96 -12.63 10.74
C LEU A 17 -2.36 -14.04 10.60
N ASN A 18 -1.04 -14.17 10.72
CA ASN A 18 -0.36 -15.47 10.70
C ASN A 18 -0.25 -16.12 12.10
N ALA A 19 -0.59 -15.41 13.17
CA ALA A 19 -0.60 -15.96 14.50
C ALA A 19 -1.81 -16.89 14.70
N SER A 20 -1.57 -18.06 15.27
CA SER A 20 -2.56 -19.11 15.52
C SER A 20 -3.65 -18.75 16.54
N GLU A 21 -3.55 -17.59 17.18
CA GLU A 21 -4.38 -17.14 18.30
C GLU A 21 -5.28 -15.94 17.95
N THR A 22 -5.31 -15.53 16.68
CA THR A 22 -6.18 -14.45 16.21
C THR A 22 -7.60 -14.97 15.93
N SER A 23 -8.60 -14.35 16.55
CA SER A 23 -10.00 -14.71 16.32
C SER A 23 -10.46 -14.33 14.91
N LEU A 24 -11.58 -14.89 14.45
CA LEU A 24 -12.15 -14.58 13.13
C LEU A 24 -12.53 -13.09 13.00
N GLU A 25 -13.15 -12.52 14.03
CA GLU A 25 -13.55 -11.10 14.03
C GLU A 25 -12.33 -10.18 14.00
N GLU A 26 -11.29 -10.49 14.78
CA GLU A 26 -10.04 -9.74 14.72
C GLU A 26 -9.33 -9.90 13.37
N SER A 27 -9.37 -11.10 12.78
CA SER A 27 -8.79 -11.35 11.46
C SER A 27 -9.47 -10.52 10.38
N LEU A 28 -10.80 -10.40 10.42
CA LEU A 28 -11.55 -9.55 9.50
C LEU A 28 -11.21 -8.07 9.68
N ALA A 29 -11.15 -7.59 10.92
CA ALA A 29 -10.79 -6.20 11.21
C ALA A 29 -9.35 -5.86 10.76
N LEU A 30 -8.40 -6.76 11.04
CA LEU A 30 -7.00 -6.63 10.62
C LEU A 30 -6.86 -6.65 9.10
N PHE A 31 -7.63 -7.51 8.41
CA PHE A 31 -7.64 -7.56 6.95
C PHE A 31 -8.18 -6.27 6.34
N GLU A 32 -9.29 -5.74 6.83
CA GLU A 32 -9.85 -4.46 6.38
C GLU A 32 -8.86 -3.31 6.61
N GLU A 33 -8.23 -3.26 7.79
CA GLU A 33 -7.18 -2.27 8.09
C GLU A 33 -6.01 -2.38 7.11
N GLY A 34 -5.52 -3.59 6.86
CA GLY A 34 -4.43 -3.86 5.93
C GLY A 34 -4.76 -3.43 4.49
N MET A 35 -5.98 -3.70 4.02
CA MET A 35 -6.46 -3.28 2.70
C MET A 35 -6.46 -1.76 2.55
N LEU A 36 -6.94 -1.03 3.56
CA LEU A 36 -6.97 0.43 3.55
C LEU A 36 -5.55 1.02 3.56
N LEU A 37 -4.66 0.45 4.38
CA LEU A 37 -3.26 0.86 4.42
C LEU A 37 -2.53 0.59 3.10
N SER A 38 -2.73 -0.57 2.48
CA SER A 38 -2.12 -0.90 1.19
C SER A 38 -2.48 0.12 0.13
N LYS A 39 -3.78 0.42 0.01
CA LYS A 39 -4.29 1.41 -0.95
C LYS A 39 -3.72 2.81 -0.71
N LYS A 40 -3.53 3.19 0.56
CA LYS A 40 -2.91 4.48 0.93
C LYS A 40 -1.44 4.53 0.55
N LEU A 41 -0.68 3.45 0.80
CA LEU A 41 0.74 3.36 0.44
C LEU A 41 0.93 3.39 -1.07
N GLU A 42 0.13 2.64 -1.82
CA GLU A 42 0.14 2.65 -3.30
C GLU A 42 -0.08 4.06 -3.85
N LYS A 43 -1.08 4.78 -3.32
CA LYS A 43 -1.35 6.18 -3.70
C LYS A 43 -0.15 7.08 -3.38
N THR A 44 0.44 6.93 -2.20
CA THR A 44 1.59 7.74 -1.78
C THR A 44 2.80 7.50 -2.69
N LEU A 45 3.07 6.25 -3.05
CA LEU A 45 4.15 5.89 -3.98
C LEU A 45 3.87 6.39 -5.40
N SER A 46 2.63 6.29 -5.88
CA SER A 46 2.23 6.81 -7.20
C SER A 46 2.43 8.33 -7.28
N GLU A 47 2.04 9.07 -6.25
CA GLU A 47 2.26 10.52 -6.18
C GLU A 47 3.75 10.87 -6.12
N ALA A 48 4.54 10.12 -5.34
CA ALA A 48 5.99 10.31 -5.29
C ALA A 48 6.66 10.03 -6.65
N LYS A 49 6.26 8.95 -7.33
CA LYS A 49 6.74 8.59 -8.67
C LYS A 49 6.43 9.69 -9.68
N SER A 50 5.18 10.16 -9.72
CA SER A 50 4.76 11.24 -10.62
C SER A 50 5.59 12.51 -10.41
N ARG A 51 5.88 12.88 -9.15
CA ARG A 51 6.75 14.04 -8.87
C ARG A 51 8.18 13.83 -9.38
N VAL A 52 8.73 12.61 -9.24
CA VAL A 52 10.06 12.27 -9.75
C VAL A 52 10.10 12.35 -11.28
N GLU A 53 9.06 11.86 -11.96
CA GLU A 53 8.95 11.90 -13.43
C GLU A 53 8.91 13.34 -13.95
N ILE A 54 8.09 14.20 -13.33
CA ILE A 54 8.01 15.63 -13.67
C ILE A 54 9.37 16.32 -13.51
N VAL A 55 10.10 16.05 -12.42
CA VAL A 55 11.41 16.68 -12.16
C VAL A 55 12.49 16.12 -13.07
N SER A 56 12.41 14.83 -13.41
CA SER A 56 13.38 14.16 -14.29
C SER A 56 13.23 14.57 -15.77
N GLY A 57 12.12 15.22 -16.14
CA GLY A 57 11.85 15.66 -17.51
C GLY A 57 11.36 14.54 -18.42
N ASP A 58 11.00 13.38 -17.88
CA ASP A 58 10.36 12.28 -18.59
C ASP A 58 8.85 12.57 -18.72
N GLU A 59 8.48 13.57 -19.53
CA GLU A 59 7.11 13.68 -20.00
C GLU A 59 6.88 12.72 -21.16
N ALA A 60 5.98 11.75 -20.91
CA ALA A 60 5.25 10.94 -21.88
C ALA A 60 6.05 9.87 -22.67
N ASP A 61 6.15 8.66 -22.11
CA ASP A 61 5.93 7.45 -22.91
C ASP A 61 5.51 6.23 -22.07
N ASN A 62 4.27 6.22 -21.56
CA ASN A 62 3.54 4.95 -21.40
C ASN A 62 2.03 5.20 -21.24
N ALA A 63 1.40 5.59 -22.34
CA ALA A 63 -0.05 5.56 -22.47
C ALA A 63 -0.52 4.24 -23.11
N GLU A 64 0.05 3.09 -22.74
CA GLU A 64 -0.55 1.78 -23.10
C GLU A 64 -0.29 0.74 -22.00
N ILE A 65 -1.18 0.68 -21.01
CA ILE A 65 -1.47 -0.62 -20.41
C ILE A 65 -2.81 -1.04 -20.96
N SER A 66 -2.72 -1.72 -22.12
CA SER A 66 -3.74 -2.60 -22.65
C SER A 66 -4.34 -3.43 -21.52
N THR A 67 -5.65 -3.29 -21.39
CA THR A 67 -6.60 -4.28 -20.88
C THR A 67 -6.07 -5.70 -20.98
N PHE A 68 -6.07 -6.41 -19.86
CA PHE A 68 -6.28 -7.85 -19.79
C PHE A 68 -7.32 -8.12 -18.70
#